data_AF-A0AAU4EVD5-F1
#
_entry.id   AF-A0AAU4EVD5-F1
#
_cell.length_a   1.000
_cell.length_b   1.000
_cell.length_c   1.000
_cell.angle_alpha   90.00
_cell.angle_beta   90.00
_cell.angle_gamma   90.00
#
_symmetry.space_group_name_H-M   'P 1'
#
loop_
_entity.id
_entity.type
_entity.pdbx_description
1 polymer ?
#
loop_
_entity_poly.entity_id
_entity_poly.type
_entity_poly.pdbx_seq_one_letter_code
_entity_poly.pdbx_strand_id
1 'polypeptide(L)'
;MSSAEAPVAPVYDIETGLRELVARGYQFVHPADDRGEVLAVVGVRVHDNVVDVVRLNAEDDVVATRMPGTEENIFEPERWLWRRSGDGARVLTEILALPDAC
;
A
#
# COMPACT_ATOMS: atom_id res chain seq x y z
N MET A 1 17.76 5.34 34.76
CA MET A 1 17.80 5.75 33.34
C MET A 1 17.08 4.67 32.53
N SER A 2 15.75 4.72 32.45
CA SER A 2 14.97 3.87 31.54
C SER A 2 14.84 4.63 30.24
N SER A 3 15.64 4.27 29.24
CA SER A 3 15.36 4.66 27.87
C SER A 3 14.10 3.93 27.46
N ALA A 4 13.00 4.67 27.31
CA ALA A 4 11.86 4.19 26.55
C ALA A 4 12.37 3.98 25.12
N GLU A 5 12.59 2.72 24.75
CA GLU A 5 12.75 2.36 23.36
C GLU A 5 11.43 2.72 22.70
N ALA A 6 11.42 3.81 21.93
CA ALA A 6 10.27 4.18 21.13
C ALA A 6 9.88 2.95 20.30
N PRO A 7 8.60 2.61 20.16
CA PRO A 7 8.21 1.48 19.33
C PRO A 7 8.74 1.78 17.92
N VAL A 8 9.82 1.11 17.54
CA VAL A 8 10.28 1.09 16.17
C VAL A 8 9.13 0.43 15.43
N ALA A 9 8.40 1.22 14.64
CA ALA A 9 7.29 0.70 13.86
C ALA A 9 7.79 -0.58 13.17
N PRO A 10 7.08 -1.71 13.29
CA PRO A 10 7.56 -2.97 12.74
C PRO A 10 7.85 -2.77 11.26
N VAL A 11 9.10 -2.98 10.86
CA VAL A 11 9.45 -3.05 9.45
C VAL A 11 8.90 -4.37 8.95
N TYR A 12 7.85 -4.30 8.14
CA TYR A 12 7.25 -5.48 7.55
C TYR A 12 8.07 -5.90 6.33
N ASP A 13 8.43 -7.17 6.23
CA ASP A 13 8.85 -7.75 4.96
C ASP A 13 7.67 -7.73 3.97
N ILE A 14 7.95 -7.95 2.68
CA ILE A 14 6.93 -7.90 1.63
C ILE A 14 5.78 -8.87 1.92
N GLU A 15 6.09 -10.11 2.31
CA GLU A 15 5.09 -11.15 2.55
C GLU A 15 4.17 -10.81 3.73
N THR A 16 4.73 -10.39 4.87
CA THR A 16 3.96 -10.02 6.05
C THR A 16 3.18 -8.74 5.79
N GLY A 17 3.79 -7.76 5.12
CA GLY A 17 3.12 -6.52 4.74
C GLY A 17 1.90 -6.78 3.85
N LEU A 18 2.02 -7.66 2.86
CA LEU A 18 0.90 -8.07 2.02
C LEU A 18 -0.19 -8.80 2.82
N ARG A 19 0.19 -9.71 3.73
CA ARG A 19 -0.76 -10.41 4.60
C ARG A 19 -1.55 -9.45 5.50
N GLU A 20 -0.87 -8.45 6.06
CA GLU A 20 -1.47 -7.39 6.88
C GLU A 20 -2.40 -6.48 6.06
N LEU A 21 -2.03 -6.17 4.82
CA LEU A 21 -2.91 -5.45 3.89
C LEU A 21 -4.17 -6.29 3.58
N VAL A 22 -4.04 -7.58 3.28
CA VAL A 22 -5.20 -8.46 3.09
C VAL A 22 -6.09 -8.48 4.34
N ALA A 23 -5.49 -8.58 5.54
CA ALA A 23 -6.23 -8.56 6.80
C ALA A 23 -6.98 -7.23 7.03
N ARG A 24 -6.42 -6.11 6.57
CA ARG A 24 -7.08 -4.79 6.56
C ARG A 24 -8.17 -4.64 5.49
N GLY A 25 -8.29 -5.60 4.56
CA GLY A 25 -9.31 -5.62 3.50
C GLY A 25 -8.82 -5.18 2.11
N TYR A 26 -7.52 -5.07 1.89
CA TYR A 26 -6.99 -4.83 0.55
C TYR A 26 -7.32 -5.98 -0.39
N GLN A 27 -7.84 -5.63 -1.56
CA GLN A 27 -8.10 -6.55 -2.66
C GLN A 27 -6.93 -6.50 -3.63
N PHE A 28 -6.24 -7.62 -3.81
CA PHE A 28 -5.10 -7.72 -4.71
C PHE A 28 -5.50 -8.27 -6.07
N VAL A 29 -5.13 -7.55 -7.11
CA VAL A 29 -5.24 -7.94 -8.51
C VAL A 29 -3.83 -8.21 -9.02
N HIS A 30 -3.67 -9.33 -9.71
CA HIS A 30 -2.41 -9.74 -10.34
C HIS A 30 -2.58 -9.57 -11.85
N PRO A 31 -2.37 -8.37 -12.42
CA PRO A 31 -2.31 -8.22 -13.86
C PRO A 31 -1.18 -9.09 -14.41
N ALA A 32 -1.55 -10.09 -15.18
CA ALA A 32 -0.63 -10.92 -15.94
C ALA A 32 -0.64 -10.49 -17.40
N ASP A 33 0.47 -10.70 -18.10
CA ASP A 33 0.55 -10.51 -19.55
C ASP A 33 -0.22 -11.61 -20.32
N ASP A 34 -0.29 -11.49 -21.65
CA ASP A 34 -0.92 -12.48 -22.53
C ASP A 34 -0.28 -13.89 -22.45
N ARG A 35 0.86 -14.02 -21.76
CA ARG A 35 1.61 -15.26 -21.54
C ARG A 35 1.39 -15.83 -20.14
N GLY A 36 0.67 -15.12 -19.27
CA GLY A 36 0.42 -15.49 -17.88
C GLY A 36 1.52 -15.08 -16.90
N GLU A 37 2.50 -14.28 -17.33
CA GLU A 37 3.56 -13.75 -16.46
C GLU A 37 3.03 -12.56 -15.66
N VAL A 38 3.26 -12.57 -14.34
CA VAL A 38 2.79 -11.51 -13.45
C VAL A 38 3.57 -10.22 -13.74
N LEU A 39 2.87 -9.18 -14.21
CA LEU A 39 3.48 -7.88 -14.53
C LEU A 39 3.65 -7.00 -13.30
N ALA A 40 2.68 -7.05 -12.38
CA ALA A 40 2.68 -6.31 -11.13
C ALA A 40 1.64 -6.91 -10.18
N VAL A 41 1.73 -6.53 -8.90
CA VAL A 41 0.68 -6.81 -7.91
C VAL A 41 0.04 -5.48 -7.52
N VAL A 42 -1.26 -5.35 -7.73
CA VAL A 42 -2.02 -4.12 -7.43
C VAL A 42 -3.02 -4.40 -6.32
N GLY A 43 -2.79 -3.89 -5.12
CA GLY A 43 -3.71 -3.89 -4.00
C GLY A 43 -4.56 -2.62 -3.97
N VAL A 44 -5.88 -2.76 -3.84
CA VAL A 44 -6.81 -1.62 -3.67
C VAL A 44 -7.67 -1.85 -2.43
N ARG A 45 -7.80 -0.81 -1.60
CA ARG A 45 -8.73 -0.78 -0.44
C ARG A 45 -9.51 0.52 -0.47
N VAL A 46 -10.83 0.42 -0.50
CA VAL A 46 -11.73 1.56 -0.34
C VAL A 46 -12.27 1.52 1.08
N HIS A 47 -12.07 2.59 1.85
CA HIS A 47 -12.57 2.73 3.23
C HIS A 47 -12.82 4.21 3.55
N ASP A 48 -13.80 4.53 4.40
CA ASP A 48 -14.01 5.86 5.01
C ASP A 48 -13.81 7.06 4.06
N ASN A 49 -14.35 6.96 2.85
CA ASN A 49 -14.26 7.95 1.78
C ASN A 49 -12.83 8.27 1.31
N VAL A 50 -11.91 7.31 1.45
CA VAL A 50 -10.57 7.29 0.87
C VAL A 50 -10.33 5.97 0.12
N VAL A 51 -9.42 6.01 -0.83
CA VAL A 51 -8.96 4.83 -1.57
C VAL A 51 -7.46 4.72 -1.38
N ASP A 52 -7.04 3.58 -0.85
CA ASP A 52 -5.64 3.20 -0.79
C ASP A 52 -5.32 2.27 -1.95
N VAL A 53 -4.29 2.61 -2.71
CA VAL A 53 -3.78 1.81 -3.83
C VAL A 53 -2.31 1.51 -3.56
N VAL A 54 -1.93 0.25 -3.67
CA VAL A 54 -0.56 -0.24 -3.58
C VAL A 54 -0.24 -0.97 -4.86
N ARG A 55 0.83 -0.60 -5.54
CA ARG A 55 1.30 -1.23 -6.76
C ARG A 55 2.74 -1.66 -6.57
N LEU A 56 2.96 -2.96 -6.60
CA LEU A 56 4.29 -3.57 -6.57
C LEU A 56 4.64 -3.98 -8.00
N ASN A 57 5.61 -3.29 -8.61
CA ASN A 57 6.18 -3.70 -9.90
C ASN A 57 7.39 -4.62 -9.68
N ALA A 58 8.22 -4.28 -8.68
CA ALA A 58 9.35 -5.07 -8.20
C ALA A 58 9.48 -4.91 -6.67
N GLU A 59 10.35 -5.68 -6.03
CA GLU A 59 10.58 -5.58 -4.57
C GLU A 59 11.08 -4.18 -4.15
N ASP A 60 11.87 -3.55 -5.01
CA ASP A 60 12.45 -2.22 -4.85
C ASP A 60 11.67 -1.11 -5.58
N ASP A 61 10.66 -1.48 -6.37
CA ASP A 61 9.75 -0.57 -7.07
C ASP A 61 8.30 -0.82 -6.66
N VAL A 62 7.97 -0.33 -5.47
CA VAL A 62 6.62 -0.30 -4.93
C VAL A 62 6.13 1.13 -4.82
N VAL A 63 4.88 1.36 -5.22
CA VAL A 63 4.20 2.66 -5.13
C VAL A 63 2.93 2.48 -4.31
N ALA A 64 2.77 3.25 -3.25
CA ALA A 64 1.54 3.30 -2.48
C ALA A 64 0.98 4.73 -2.46
N THR A 65 -0.32 4.85 -2.66
CA THR A 65 -1.04 6.12 -2.69
C THR A 65 -2.32 6.01 -1.88
N ARG A 66 -2.65 7.09 -1.18
CA ARG A 66 -3.98 7.33 -0.60
C ARG A 66 -4.59 8.51 -1.32
N MET A 67 -5.78 8.32 -1.85
CA MET A 67 -6.54 9.35 -2.56
C MET A 67 -7.94 9.50 -1.96
N PRO A 68 -8.61 10.64 -2.19
CA PRO A 68 -10.00 10.81 -1.79
C PRO A 68 -10.90 9.81 -2.54
N GLY A 69 -11.92 9.27 -1.89
CA GLY A 69 -12.95 8.42 -2.53
C GLY A 69 -13.85 9.17 -3.51
N THR A 70 -13.71 10.50 -3.58
CA THR A 70 -14.33 11.34 -4.61
C THR A 70 -13.59 11.32 -5.94
N GLU A 71 -12.45 10.63 -6.04
CA GLU A 71 -11.67 10.55 -7.26
C GLU A 71 -12.37 9.68 -8.32
N GLU A 72 -12.61 10.23 -9.51
CA GLU A 72 -13.29 9.49 -10.59
C GLU A 72 -12.40 8.40 -11.22
N ASN A 73 -11.08 8.62 -11.24
CA ASN A 73 -10.10 7.67 -11.78
C ASN A 73 -8.98 7.37 -10.78
N ILE A 74 -9.07 6.21 -10.12
CA ILE A 74 -8.06 5.77 -9.15
C ILE A 74 -6.71 5.38 -9.78
N PHE A 75 -6.68 5.14 -11.10
CA PHE A 75 -5.44 4.83 -11.83
C PHE A 75 -4.70 6.08 -12.30
N GLU A 76 -5.42 7.18 -12.53
CA GLU A 76 -4.87 8.50 -12.86
C GLU A 76 -5.47 9.58 -11.95
N PRO A 77 -5.20 9.53 -10.64
CA PRO A 77 -5.76 10.48 -9.69
C PRO A 77 -5.15 11.87 -9.89
N GLU A 78 -5.99 12.90 -9.86
CA GLU A 78 -5.53 14.29 -9.85
C GLU A 78 -5.12 14.75 -8.44
N ARG A 79 -5.64 14.08 -7.40
CA ARG A 79 -5.44 14.46 -6.00
C ARG A 79 -4.91 13.30 -5.17
N TRP A 80 -3.84 13.57 -4.42
CA TRP A 80 -3.27 12.64 -3.45
C TRP A 80 -3.38 13.20 -2.03
N LEU A 81 -3.91 12.39 -1.11
CA LEU A 81 -3.84 12.67 0.32
C LEU A 81 -2.49 12.22 0.88
N TRP A 82 -1.93 11.14 0.33
CA TRP A 82 -0.61 10.63 0.67
C TRP A 82 -0.02 9.82 -0.49
N ARG A 83 1.31 9.85 -0.65
CA ARG A 83 2.03 9.09 -1.66
C ARG A 83 3.42 8.72 -1.20
N ARG A 84 3.80 7.46 -1.43
CA ARG A 84 5.16 6.95 -1.30
C ARG A 84 5.53 6.00 -2.42
N SER A 85 6.81 5.97 -2.73
CA SER A 85 7.40 5.04 -3.69
C SER A 85 8.81 4.65 -3.27
N GLY A 86 9.23 3.45 -3.63
CA GLY A 86 10.56 2.92 -3.40
C GLY A 86 10.50 1.48 -2.87
N ASP A 87 11.38 1.18 -1.92
CA ASP A 87 11.50 -0.14 -1.29
C ASP A 87 10.16 -0.63 -0.73
N GLY A 88 9.75 -1.83 -1.13
CA GLY A 88 8.44 -2.36 -0.77
C GLY A 88 8.27 -2.56 0.72
N ALA A 89 9.28 -3.04 1.45
CA ALA A 89 9.18 -3.22 2.90
C ALA A 89 8.92 -1.87 3.59
N ARG A 90 9.63 -0.83 3.16
CA ARG A 90 9.42 0.54 3.67
C ARG A 90 8.04 1.08 3.29
N VAL A 91 7.65 0.97 2.02
CA VAL A 91 6.37 1.52 1.54
C VAL A 91 5.18 0.83 2.21
N LEU A 92 5.23 -0.50 2.35
CA LEU A 92 4.22 -1.30 3.06
C LEU A 92 4.15 -0.91 4.53
N THR A 93 5.30 -0.70 5.17
CA THR A 93 5.34 -0.23 6.57
C THR A 93 4.71 1.15 6.71
N GLU A 94 5.01 2.08 5.81
CA GLU A 94 4.46 3.44 5.89
C GLU A 94 2.93 3.47 5.64
N ILE A 95 2.40 2.68 4.70
CA ILE A 95 0.94 2.62 4.47
C ILE A 95 0.19 1.90 5.60
N LEU A 96 0.77 0.85 6.18
CA LEU A 96 0.18 0.14 7.33
C LEU A 96 0.19 0.98 8.60
N ALA A 97 1.14 1.92 8.71
CA ALA A 97 1.22 2.89 9.80
C ALA A 97 0.22 4.05 9.64
N LEU A 98 -0.40 4.23 8.47
CA LEU A 98 -1.46 5.23 8.32
C LEU A 98 -2.67 4.81 9.15
N PRO A 99 -3.29 5.75 9.89
CA PRO A 99 -4.53 5.46 10.58
C PRO A 99 -5.61 5.08 9.55
N ASP A 100 -6.44 4.12 9.93
CA ASP A 100 -7.75 3.97 9.31
C ASP A 100 -8.51 5.27 9.60
N ALA A 101 -9.08 5.91 8.57
CA ALA A 101 -9.71 7.20 8.76
C ALA A 101 -10.96 7.02 9.63
N CYS A 102 -11.09 7.85 10.69
CA CYS A 102 -12.17 7.77 11.67
C CYS A 102 -13.53 8.24 11.14
#